data_AF-A0A2T5J9S6-F1
#
_entry.id   AF-A0A2T5J9S6-F1
#
_cell.length_a   1.000
_cell.length_b   1.000
_cell.length_c   1.000
_cell.angle_alpha   90.00
_cell.angle_beta   90.00
_cell.angle_gamma   90.00
#
_symmetry.space_group_name_H-M   'P 1'
#
loop_
_entity.id
_entity.type
_entity.pdbx_description
1 polymer ?
#
loop_
_entity_poly.entity_id
_entity_poly.type
_entity_poly.pdbx_seq_one_letter_code
_entity_poly.pdbx_strand_id
1 'polypeptide(L)'
;MLRSHLVCSTRWSLQRSSYYKSSARLARLVCFIVRTAQLSHTLRAGAQSLCQSVRQLFVSSILSSRLSGSLCSNPHSARSQLRYSALAFTTRYHFIYSLADMKTKKQLLNEKTIDALIHEGKEIRILNNTSDNSPDDVGVGNLPDFVAWRTKVLHCFSTSLGTDNHYYMGLKSSLPIYSTLLNVIQALSILQAVRQDLEAGHFEQVQPQHDVIGTLVMLCERFDKVVKQLRKRHGNKPTLDVENEYDVQDLLHALLMVHFDDIRPEEWTPSYAGTSSRIDFFLQEHDVMIEVKKTRSNLKNRETGDQLAIDIERYSTHPFCKLLFCFVYDPDGYIANPTGFENSFNRPRKDLDVKVMVRPS
;
A
#
# COMPACT_ATOMS: atom_id res chain seq x y z
N MET A 1 -33.57 -45.14 -42.32
CA MET A 1 -32.99 -43.89 -42.88
C MET A 1 -33.92 -42.73 -42.56
N LEU A 2 -33.35 -41.56 -42.24
CA LEU A 2 -34.00 -40.28 -41.91
C LEU A 2 -34.75 -40.21 -40.57
N ARG A 3 -34.05 -39.72 -39.52
CA ARG A 3 -34.53 -38.75 -38.52
C ARG A 3 -33.46 -38.54 -37.43
N SER A 4 -32.58 -37.55 -37.61
CA SER A 4 -31.79 -36.97 -36.50
C SER A 4 -30.93 -35.75 -36.84
N HIS A 5 -30.82 -35.32 -38.11
CA HIS A 5 -29.81 -34.30 -38.48
C HIS A 5 -30.24 -32.82 -38.48
N LEU A 6 -31.46 -32.44 -38.09
CA LEU A 6 -31.90 -31.02 -38.20
C LEU A 6 -32.00 -30.21 -36.89
N VAL A 7 -31.62 -30.75 -35.73
CA VAL A 7 -31.77 -30.02 -34.44
C VAL A 7 -30.46 -29.33 -33.99
N CYS A 8 -29.31 -29.61 -34.63
CA CYS A 8 -28.01 -29.12 -34.14
C CYS A 8 -27.55 -27.78 -34.76
N SER A 9 -28.03 -27.39 -35.96
CA SER A 9 -27.51 -26.20 -36.66
C SER A 9 -28.14 -24.88 -36.18
N THR A 10 -29.39 -24.89 -35.70
CA THR A 10 -30.09 -23.69 -35.22
C THR A 10 -29.69 -23.29 -33.80
N ARG A 11 -29.36 -24.25 -32.93
CA ARG A 11 -28.93 -23.98 -31.55
C ARG A 11 -27.51 -23.39 -31.48
N TRP A 12 -26.64 -23.77 -32.42
CA TRP A 12 -25.27 -23.28 -32.54
C TRP A 12 -25.16 -21.88 -33.16
N SER A 13 -26.02 -21.52 -34.13
CA SER A 13 -26.06 -20.17 -34.71
C SER A 13 -26.59 -19.12 -33.71
N LEU A 14 -27.58 -19.49 -32.89
CA LEU A 14 -28.11 -18.67 -31.79
C LEU A 14 -27.08 -18.42 -30.68
N GLN A 15 -26.25 -19.43 -30.34
CA GLN A 15 -25.16 -19.27 -29.36
C GLN A 15 -24.03 -18.36 -29.85
N ARG A 16 -23.66 -18.42 -31.15
CA ARG A 16 -22.73 -17.44 -31.77
C ARG A 16 -23.30 -16.01 -31.66
N SER A 17 -24.56 -15.80 -32.03
CA SER A 17 -25.21 -14.48 -31.98
C SER A 17 -25.28 -13.92 -30.54
N SER A 18 -25.63 -14.75 -29.56
CA SER A 18 -25.70 -14.37 -28.14
C SER A 18 -24.31 -14.08 -27.53
N TYR A 19 -23.30 -14.87 -27.89
CA TYR A 19 -21.91 -14.70 -27.44
C TYR A 19 -21.30 -13.38 -27.94
N TYR A 20 -21.42 -13.09 -29.24
CA TYR A 20 -20.95 -11.82 -29.82
C TYR A 20 -21.75 -10.62 -29.27
N LYS A 21 -23.07 -10.75 -29.04
CA LYS A 21 -23.89 -9.69 -28.44
C LYS A 21 -23.53 -9.42 -26.97
N SER A 22 -23.19 -10.45 -26.20
CA SER A 22 -22.86 -10.32 -24.76
C SER A 22 -21.46 -9.71 -24.56
N SER A 23 -20.47 -10.16 -25.33
CA SER A 23 -19.12 -9.56 -25.32
C SER A 23 -19.11 -8.14 -25.85
N ALA A 24 -19.90 -7.84 -26.88
CA ALA A 24 -20.07 -6.47 -27.37
C ALA A 24 -20.81 -5.55 -26.37
N ARG A 25 -21.73 -6.09 -25.56
CA ARG A 25 -22.38 -5.33 -24.47
C ARG A 25 -21.43 -5.03 -23.32
N LEU A 26 -20.59 -6.00 -22.92
CA LEU A 26 -19.54 -5.81 -21.93
C LEU A 26 -18.49 -4.77 -22.38
N ALA A 27 -18.03 -4.86 -23.63
CA ALA A 27 -17.11 -3.87 -24.19
C ALA A 27 -17.72 -2.47 -24.26
N ARG A 28 -19.00 -2.36 -24.65
CA ARG A 28 -19.73 -1.07 -24.65
C ARG A 28 -19.94 -0.52 -23.23
N LEU A 29 -20.23 -1.37 -22.25
CA LEU A 29 -20.40 -0.98 -20.86
C LEU A 29 -19.08 -0.47 -20.26
N VAL A 30 -17.96 -1.15 -20.53
CA VAL A 30 -16.62 -0.71 -20.12
C VAL A 30 -16.25 0.60 -20.79
N CYS A 31 -16.47 0.75 -22.11
CA CYS A 31 -16.23 2.02 -22.81
C CYS A 31 -17.14 3.15 -22.33
N PHE A 32 -18.39 2.86 -21.93
CA PHE A 32 -19.33 3.85 -21.37
C PHE A 32 -18.85 4.31 -19.99
N ILE A 33 -18.52 3.38 -19.09
CA ILE A 33 -17.99 3.69 -17.75
C ILE A 33 -16.70 4.52 -17.84
N VAL A 34 -15.80 4.20 -18.77
CA VAL A 34 -14.56 4.99 -18.99
C VAL A 34 -14.83 6.39 -19.56
N ARG A 35 -15.92 6.56 -20.33
CA ARG A 35 -16.33 7.87 -20.88
C ARG A 35 -17.10 8.73 -19.90
N THR A 36 -17.87 8.13 -18.99
CA THR A 36 -18.72 8.85 -18.02
C THR A 36 -18.04 9.11 -16.68
N ALA A 37 -16.98 8.36 -16.33
CA ALA A 37 -16.20 8.62 -15.14
C ALA A 37 -15.20 9.76 -15.38
N GLN A 38 -15.18 10.77 -14.49
CA GLN A 38 -14.09 11.74 -14.37
C GLN A 38 -12.85 11.02 -13.83
N LEU A 39 -12.14 10.32 -14.72
CA LEU A 39 -10.88 9.64 -14.41
C LEU A 39 -9.72 10.62 -14.53
N SER A 40 -8.72 10.51 -13.65
CA SER A 40 -7.44 11.21 -13.81
C SER A 40 -6.77 10.80 -15.13
N HIS A 41 -5.90 11.67 -15.67
CA HIS A 41 -5.30 11.49 -17.00
C HIS A 41 -4.56 10.14 -17.14
N THR A 42 -3.91 9.68 -16.07
CA THR A 42 -3.19 8.40 -15.99
C THR A 42 -4.13 7.20 -16.02
N LEU A 43 -5.27 7.26 -15.33
CA LEU A 43 -6.30 6.20 -15.36
C LEU A 43 -6.99 6.13 -16.72
N ARG A 44 -7.16 7.28 -17.39
CA ARG A 44 -7.72 7.35 -18.75
C ARG A 44 -6.79 6.73 -19.80
N ALA A 45 -5.48 6.95 -19.69
CA ALA A 45 -4.47 6.33 -20.56
C ALA A 45 -4.41 4.80 -20.37
N GLY A 46 -4.42 4.33 -19.12
CA GLY A 46 -4.46 2.89 -18.81
C GLY A 46 -5.73 2.20 -19.34
N ALA A 47 -6.89 2.84 -19.18
CA ALA A 47 -8.16 2.32 -19.69
C ALA A 47 -8.23 2.29 -21.23
N GLN A 48 -7.63 3.28 -21.91
CA GLN A 48 -7.55 3.32 -23.37
C GLN A 48 -6.63 2.23 -23.94
N SER A 49 -5.44 2.05 -23.36
CA SER A 49 -4.50 0.98 -23.73
C SER A 49 -5.13 -0.42 -23.57
N LEU A 50 -5.91 -0.61 -22.51
CA LEU A 50 -6.63 -1.86 -22.26
C LEU A 50 -7.77 -2.09 -23.27
N CYS A 51 -8.55 -1.05 -23.61
CA CYS A 51 -9.55 -1.14 -24.68
C CYS A 51 -8.93 -1.52 -26.03
N GLN A 52 -7.73 -1.03 -26.32
CA GLN A 52 -7.00 -1.33 -27.54
C GLN A 52 -6.49 -2.77 -27.56
N SER A 53 -6.00 -3.26 -26.42
CA SER A 53 -5.56 -4.65 -26.22
C SER A 53 -6.71 -5.65 -26.34
N VAL A 54 -7.87 -5.34 -25.74
CA VAL A 54 -9.09 -6.16 -25.87
C VAL A 54 -9.60 -6.17 -27.32
N ARG A 55 -9.56 -5.03 -28.02
CA ARG A 55 -9.88 -4.97 -29.45
C ARG A 55 -8.93 -5.83 -30.29
N GLN A 56 -7.62 -5.77 -30.03
CA GLN A 56 -6.63 -6.57 -30.76
C GLN A 56 -6.82 -8.07 -30.54
N LEU A 57 -7.10 -8.50 -29.31
CA LEU A 57 -7.40 -9.90 -28.99
C LEU A 57 -8.71 -10.39 -29.64
N PHE A 58 -9.71 -9.51 -29.75
CA PHE A 58 -10.96 -9.83 -30.43
C PHE A 58 -10.76 -9.95 -31.95
N VAL A 59 -9.97 -9.05 -32.54
CA VAL A 59 -9.62 -9.06 -33.97
C VAL A 59 -8.73 -10.26 -34.32
N SER A 60 -7.75 -10.61 -33.49
CA SER A 60 -6.88 -11.77 -33.71
C SER A 60 -7.65 -13.09 -33.60
N SER A 61 -8.62 -13.18 -32.67
CA SER A 61 -9.51 -14.33 -32.55
C SER A 61 -10.42 -14.51 -33.77
N ILE A 62 -10.94 -13.41 -34.32
CA ILE A 62 -11.77 -13.44 -35.54
C ILE A 62 -10.93 -13.79 -36.77
N LEU A 63 -9.73 -13.22 -36.92
CA LEU A 63 -8.84 -13.50 -38.06
C LEU A 63 -8.30 -14.94 -38.03
N SER A 64 -7.92 -15.45 -36.86
CA SER A 64 -7.54 -16.86 -36.65
C SER A 64 -8.66 -17.83 -37.03
N SER A 65 -9.92 -17.47 -36.77
CA SER A 65 -11.08 -18.27 -37.15
C SER A 65 -11.44 -18.25 -38.65
N ARG A 66 -10.96 -17.25 -39.41
CA ARG A 66 -11.19 -17.13 -40.86
C ARG A 66 -10.08 -17.74 -41.71
N LEU A 67 -8.84 -17.71 -41.23
CA LEU A 67 -7.67 -18.18 -41.99
C LEU A 67 -7.45 -19.70 -41.91
N SER A 68 -7.95 -20.37 -40.87
CA SER A 68 -7.61 -21.78 -40.61
C SER A 68 -8.52 -22.80 -41.28
N GLY A 69 -9.72 -22.43 -41.77
CA GLY A 69 -10.65 -23.35 -42.46
C GLY A 69 -11.05 -24.62 -41.67
N SER A 70 -10.55 -24.80 -40.45
CA SER A 70 -10.65 -26.02 -39.68
C SER A 70 -11.56 -25.79 -38.47
N LEU A 71 -12.58 -26.64 -38.43
CA LEU A 71 -13.35 -26.89 -37.23
C LEU A 71 -12.40 -27.46 -36.15
N CYS A 72 -12.53 -26.90 -34.95
CA CYS A 72 -12.00 -27.39 -33.66
C CYS A 72 -10.55 -27.04 -33.28
N SER A 73 -10.45 -26.07 -32.36
CA SER A 73 -9.64 -26.25 -31.16
C SER A 73 -10.42 -25.74 -29.93
N ASN A 74 -11.11 -26.71 -29.33
CA ASN A 74 -11.77 -26.75 -28.01
C ASN A 74 -12.37 -25.43 -27.43
N PRO A 75 -13.69 -25.17 -27.61
CA PRO A 75 -14.36 -23.98 -27.05
C PRO A 75 -14.32 -23.91 -25.51
N HIS A 76 -14.04 -25.02 -24.81
CA HIS A 76 -13.80 -25.00 -23.38
C HIS A 76 -12.51 -24.29 -22.98
N SER A 77 -11.41 -24.40 -23.75
CA SER A 77 -10.15 -23.73 -23.39
C SER A 77 -10.23 -22.21 -23.58
N ALA A 78 -10.89 -21.76 -24.65
CA ALA A 78 -11.16 -20.35 -24.90
C ALA A 78 -12.14 -19.76 -23.86
N ARG A 79 -13.18 -20.53 -23.45
CA ARG A 79 -14.07 -20.15 -22.32
C ARG A 79 -13.31 -20.05 -21.01
N SER A 80 -12.40 -20.98 -20.74
CA SER A 80 -11.57 -20.98 -19.55
C SER A 80 -10.63 -19.77 -19.56
N GLN A 81 -9.93 -19.51 -20.66
CA GLN A 81 -9.05 -18.34 -20.77
C GLN A 81 -9.81 -17.02 -20.60
N LEU A 82 -10.96 -16.84 -21.26
CA LEU A 82 -11.81 -15.65 -21.07
C LEU A 82 -12.39 -15.54 -19.65
N ARG A 83 -12.74 -16.66 -19.02
CA ARG A 83 -13.17 -16.68 -17.60
C ARG A 83 -12.01 -16.33 -16.67
N TYR A 84 -10.80 -16.83 -16.91
CA TYR A 84 -9.61 -16.48 -16.15
C TYR A 84 -9.25 -15.01 -16.32
N SER A 85 -9.31 -14.47 -17.54
CA SER A 85 -9.09 -13.04 -17.80
C SER A 85 -10.18 -12.17 -17.18
N ALA A 86 -11.45 -12.58 -17.24
CA ALA A 86 -12.56 -11.86 -16.61
C ALA A 86 -12.55 -11.95 -15.08
N LEU A 87 -12.15 -13.09 -14.50
CA LEU A 87 -12.02 -13.28 -13.06
C LEU A 87 -10.81 -12.51 -12.53
N ALA A 88 -9.66 -12.58 -13.21
CA ALA A 88 -8.49 -11.76 -12.92
C ALA A 88 -8.82 -10.27 -13.02
N PHE A 89 -9.68 -9.87 -13.97
CA PHE A 89 -10.20 -8.52 -14.06
C PHE A 89 -11.13 -8.19 -12.91
N THR A 90 -12.14 -8.99 -12.55
CA THR A 90 -13.01 -8.69 -11.39
C THR A 90 -12.21 -8.61 -10.11
N THR A 91 -11.21 -9.46 -9.90
CA THR A 91 -10.37 -9.43 -8.69
C THR A 91 -9.42 -8.23 -8.69
N ARG A 92 -8.79 -7.87 -9.83
CA ARG A 92 -8.03 -6.62 -9.94
C ARG A 92 -8.92 -5.39 -9.83
N TYR A 93 -10.12 -5.40 -10.39
CA TYR A 93 -11.06 -4.28 -10.35
C TYR A 93 -11.63 -4.12 -8.95
N HIS A 94 -11.98 -5.20 -8.25
CA HIS A 94 -12.37 -5.14 -6.83
C HIS A 94 -11.20 -4.75 -5.92
N PHE A 95 -9.97 -5.15 -6.24
CA PHE A 95 -8.79 -4.75 -5.47
C PHE A 95 -8.44 -3.27 -5.71
N ILE A 96 -8.49 -2.79 -6.95
CA ILE A 96 -8.30 -1.38 -7.29
C ILE A 96 -9.47 -0.53 -6.77
N TYR A 97 -10.72 -1.01 -6.85
CA TYR A 97 -11.87 -0.35 -6.23
C TYR A 97 -11.81 -0.39 -4.71
N SER A 98 -11.37 -1.48 -4.09
CA SER A 98 -11.22 -1.58 -2.62
C SER A 98 -10.05 -0.72 -2.13
N LEU A 99 -8.98 -0.57 -2.91
CA LEU A 99 -7.89 0.36 -2.63
C LEU A 99 -8.28 1.81 -2.89
N ALA A 100 -9.10 2.07 -3.92
CA ALA A 100 -9.69 3.38 -4.15
C ALA A 100 -10.74 3.74 -3.08
N ASP A 101 -11.54 2.76 -2.63
CA ASP A 101 -12.61 2.87 -1.63
C ASP A 101 -12.05 2.99 -0.21
N MET A 102 -10.95 2.27 0.10
CA MET A 102 -10.17 2.49 1.33
C MET A 102 -9.42 3.83 1.30
N LYS A 103 -8.99 4.32 0.13
CA LYS A 103 -8.44 5.68 0.00
C LYS A 103 -9.51 6.77 0.17
N THR A 104 -10.78 6.51 -0.16
CA THR A 104 -11.88 7.48 0.01
C THR A 104 -12.46 7.56 1.43
N LYS A 105 -12.09 6.67 2.36
CA LYS A 105 -12.48 6.78 3.78
C LYS A 105 -11.49 7.55 4.65
N LYS A 106 -10.40 8.06 4.08
CA LYS A 106 -9.61 9.14 4.68
C LYS A 106 -10.17 10.42 4.08
N GLN A 107 -10.84 11.25 4.88
CA GLN A 107 -11.49 12.47 4.42
C GLN A 107 -10.41 13.38 3.80
N LEU A 108 -10.26 13.31 2.47
CA LEU A 108 -9.26 14.10 1.75
C LEU A 108 -9.65 15.58 1.88
N LEU A 109 -8.68 16.36 2.32
CA LEU A 109 -8.68 17.82 2.21
C LEU A 109 -9.14 18.17 0.78
N ASN A 110 -10.23 18.92 0.65
CA ASN A 110 -10.79 19.29 -0.64
C ASN A 110 -11.17 20.78 -0.63
N GLU A 111 -11.32 21.37 -1.81
CA GLU A 111 -11.59 22.80 -2.00
C GLU A 111 -12.76 23.27 -1.14
N LYS A 112 -13.87 22.53 -1.15
CA LYS A 112 -15.07 22.89 -0.36
C LYS A 112 -14.81 22.93 1.14
N THR A 113 -14.03 21.99 1.68
CA THR A 113 -13.64 22.00 3.09
C THR A 113 -12.76 23.20 3.41
N ILE A 114 -11.78 23.51 2.56
CA ILE A 114 -10.87 24.64 2.76
C ILE A 114 -11.61 25.98 2.67
N ASP A 115 -12.50 26.16 1.69
CA ASP A 115 -13.31 27.37 1.56
C ASP A 115 -14.19 27.61 2.79
N ALA A 116 -14.77 26.57 3.36
CA ALA A 116 -15.54 26.67 4.60
C ALA A 116 -14.66 27.15 5.78
N LEU A 117 -13.45 26.59 5.93
CA LEU A 117 -12.51 27.01 6.97
C LEU A 117 -12.03 28.46 6.78
N ILE A 118 -11.81 28.89 5.54
CA ILE A 118 -11.47 30.28 5.20
C ILE A 118 -12.62 31.21 5.57
N HIS A 119 -13.86 30.84 5.24
CA HIS A 119 -15.04 31.63 5.56
C HIS A 119 -15.20 31.79 7.08
N GLU A 120 -15.16 30.68 7.83
CA GLU A 120 -15.24 30.70 9.31
C GLU A 120 -14.15 31.59 9.93
N GLY A 121 -12.90 31.51 9.45
CA GLY A 121 -11.82 32.35 9.95
C GLY A 121 -12.00 33.85 9.62
N LYS A 122 -12.63 34.18 8.49
CA LYS A 122 -12.97 35.58 8.15
C LYS A 122 -14.06 36.15 9.07
N GLU A 123 -15.06 35.36 9.43
CA GLU A 123 -16.10 35.77 10.38
C GLU A 123 -15.51 36.06 11.77
N ILE A 124 -14.62 35.19 12.25
CA ILE A 124 -13.87 35.42 13.51
C ILE A 124 -13.07 36.72 13.45
N ARG A 125 -12.44 37.01 12.30
CA ARG A 125 -11.70 38.27 12.09
C ARG A 125 -12.62 39.49 12.12
N ILE A 126 -13.82 39.41 11.54
CA ILE A 126 -14.79 40.52 11.50
C ILE A 126 -15.32 40.82 12.90
N LEU A 127 -15.71 39.80 13.66
CA LEU A 127 -16.23 39.95 15.02
C LEU A 127 -15.23 40.64 15.96
N ASN A 128 -13.93 40.38 15.76
CA ASN A 128 -12.86 41.02 16.53
C ASN A 128 -12.59 42.48 16.12
N ASN A 129 -12.94 42.88 14.90
CA ASN A 129 -12.81 44.28 14.46
C ASN A 129 -13.97 45.17 14.93
N THR A 130 -15.09 44.57 15.33
CA THR A 130 -16.29 45.27 15.79
C THR A 130 -16.41 45.39 17.31
N SER A 131 -15.56 44.68 18.07
CA SER A 131 -15.48 44.85 19.52
C SER A 131 -14.77 46.16 19.84
N ASP A 132 -15.42 47.01 20.63
CA ASP A 132 -14.98 48.34 21.11
C ASP A 132 -13.83 48.22 22.14
N ASN A 133 -12.84 47.38 21.82
CA ASN A 133 -11.79 46.98 22.72
C ASN A 133 -10.71 48.07 22.75
N SER A 134 -10.31 48.43 23.98
CA SER A 134 -9.14 49.23 24.28
C SER A 134 -7.92 48.79 23.45
N PRO A 135 -7.05 49.70 22.99
CA PRO A 135 -5.83 49.36 22.23
C PRO A 135 -4.92 48.32 22.90
N ASP A 136 -5.09 48.10 24.20
CA ASP A 136 -4.32 47.16 25.02
C ASP A 136 -4.93 45.73 25.08
N ASP A 137 -6.13 45.51 24.55
CA ASP A 137 -6.81 44.20 24.54
C ASP A 137 -6.57 43.49 23.20
N VAL A 138 -5.38 42.89 23.06
CA VAL A 138 -4.86 42.24 21.84
C VAL A 138 -5.44 40.82 21.62
N GLY A 139 -6.49 40.46 22.38
CA GLY A 139 -7.14 39.15 22.33
C GLY A 139 -8.11 38.97 21.17
N VAL A 140 -8.38 37.72 20.80
CA VAL A 140 -9.51 37.39 19.91
C VAL A 140 -10.81 37.56 20.72
N GLY A 141 -11.55 38.63 20.43
CA GLY A 141 -12.79 39.05 21.11
C GLY A 141 -13.91 38.00 21.17
N ASN A 142 -13.92 36.99 20.30
CA ASN A 142 -14.78 35.81 20.41
C ASN A 142 -13.97 34.51 20.57
N LEU A 143 -13.49 34.28 21.79
CA LEU A 143 -12.61 33.16 22.15
C LEU A 143 -13.25 31.78 21.89
N PRO A 144 -14.54 31.51 22.20
CA PRO A 144 -15.15 30.21 21.92
C PRO A 144 -15.15 29.82 20.44
N ASP A 145 -15.56 30.73 19.56
CA ASP A 145 -15.63 30.46 18.11
C ASP A 145 -14.23 30.31 17.51
N PHE A 146 -13.27 31.10 18.01
CA PHE A 146 -11.87 30.94 17.65
C PHE A 146 -11.30 29.58 18.05
N VAL A 147 -11.54 29.13 19.29
CA VAL A 147 -11.05 27.83 19.77
C VAL A 147 -11.67 26.69 18.97
N ALA A 148 -12.96 26.77 18.64
CA ALA A 148 -13.65 25.78 17.82
C ALA A 148 -13.05 25.72 16.40
N TRP A 149 -12.90 26.87 15.74
CA TRP A 149 -12.31 26.97 14.41
C TRP A 149 -10.86 26.48 14.40
N ARG A 150 -10.03 26.92 15.34
CA ARG A 150 -8.64 26.47 15.49
C ARG A 150 -8.56 24.95 15.60
N THR A 151 -9.40 24.36 16.47
CA THR A 151 -9.40 22.91 16.70
C THR A 151 -9.77 22.17 15.42
N LYS A 152 -10.77 22.67 14.69
CA LYS A 152 -11.22 22.12 13.42
C LYS A 152 -10.14 22.19 12.34
N VAL A 153 -9.46 23.34 12.20
CA VAL A 153 -8.33 23.52 11.27
C VAL A 153 -7.21 22.53 11.59
N LEU A 154 -6.72 22.49 12.83
CA LEU A 154 -5.60 21.63 13.19
C LEU A 154 -5.93 20.15 13.05
N HIS A 155 -7.14 19.73 13.44
CA HIS A 155 -7.59 18.34 13.30
C HIS A 155 -7.74 17.92 11.83
N CYS A 156 -8.33 18.79 11.00
CA CYS A 156 -8.50 18.52 9.58
C CYS A 156 -7.14 18.33 8.90
N PHE A 157 -6.19 19.23 9.16
CA PHE A 157 -4.87 19.17 8.54
C PHE A 157 -4.01 18.02 9.08
N SER A 158 -4.02 17.74 10.39
CA SER A 158 -3.25 16.60 10.93
C SER A 158 -3.76 15.26 10.40
N THR A 159 -5.08 15.12 10.25
CA THR A 159 -5.70 13.88 9.78
C THR A 159 -5.50 13.68 8.27
N SER A 160 -5.61 14.76 7.49
CA SER A 160 -5.50 14.70 6.03
C SER A 160 -4.06 14.68 5.54
N LEU A 161 -3.15 15.48 6.11
CA LEU A 161 -1.78 15.68 5.62
C LEU A 161 -0.69 15.11 6.55
N GLY A 162 -1.03 14.73 7.78
CA GLY A 162 -0.04 14.34 8.80
C GLY A 162 0.54 15.52 9.56
N THR A 163 1.16 15.25 10.71
CA THR A 163 1.71 16.28 11.60
C THR A 163 3.04 16.87 11.16
N ASP A 164 3.72 16.21 10.22
CA ASP A 164 5.04 16.65 9.73
C ASP A 164 4.93 17.50 8.44
N ASN A 165 3.70 17.66 7.91
CA ASN A 165 3.47 18.46 6.71
C ASN A 165 3.69 19.96 6.98
N HIS A 166 4.34 20.65 6.04
CA HIS A 166 4.69 22.06 6.16
C HIS A 166 3.48 22.98 6.36
N TYR A 167 2.32 22.68 5.75
CA TYR A 167 1.09 23.43 5.98
C TYR A 167 0.55 23.24 7.40
N TYR A 168 0.54 22.01 7.90
CA TYR A 168 0.13 21.75 9.28
C TYR A 168 1.05 22.44 10.29
N MET A 169 2.37 22.35 10.09
CA MET A 169 3.35 22.99 10.97
C MET A 169 3.21 24.51 10.97
N GLY A 170 3.03 25.13 9.79
CA GLY A 170 2.75 26.55 9.66
C GLY A 170 1.46 26.98 10.35
N LEU A 171 0.36 26.22 10.18
CA LEU A 171 -0.92 26.50 10.83
C LEU A 171 -0.83 26.35 12.35
N LYS A 172 -0.16 25.31 12.84
CA LYS A 172 0.05 25.09 14.28
C LYS A 172 0.86 26.22 14.91
N SER A 173 1.90 26.68 14.23
CA SER A 173 2.69 27.83 14.70
C SER A 173 1.91 29.14 14.63
N SER A 174 1.03 29.29 13.63
CA SER A 174 0.23 30.49 13.45
C SER A 174 -0.99 30.54 14.36
N LEU A 175 -1.39 29.42 14.98
CA LEU A 175 -2.56 29.32 15.87
C LEU A 175 -2.18 28.79 17.26
N PRO A 176 -1.37 29.52 18.05
CA PRO A 176 -1.12 29.20 19.45
C PRO A 176 -2.41 29.23 20.29
N ILE A 177 -2.38 28.65 21.49
CA ILE A 177 -3.54 28.63 22.40
C ILE A 177 -4.02 30.06 22.70
N TYR A 178 -3.08 30.98 22.89
CA TYR A 178 -3.33 32.41 22.99
C TYR A 178 -2.96 33.05 21.67
N SER A 179 -3.95 33.33 20.84
CA SER A 179 -3.76 33.91 19.52
C SER A 179 -4.20 35.36 19.48
N THR A 180 -3.49 36.16 18.67
CA THR A 180 -3.84 37.54 18.33
C THR A 180 -4.60 37.60 17.00
N LEU A 181 -5.13 38.76 16.63
CA LEU A 181 -5.71 38.97 15.31
C LEU A 181 -4.70 38.69 14.17
N LEU A 182 -3.42 39.00 14.38
CA LEU A 182 -2.35 38.76 13.41
C LEU A 182 -2.16 37.26 13.15
N ASN A 183 -2.31 36.43 14.19
CA ASN A 183 -2.26 34.97 14.08
C ASN A 183 -3.39 34.41 13.20
N VAL A 184 -4.61 34.94 13.34
CA VAL A 184 -5.75 34.57 12.47
C VAL A 184 -5.48 34.97 11.02
N ILE A 185 -4.90 36.15 10.78
CA ILE A 185 -4.54 36.60 9.43
C ILE A 185 -3.49 35.68 8.79
N GLN A 186 -2.44 35.31 9.53
CA GLN A 186 -1.41 34.38 9.06
C GLN A 186 -2.00 33.02 8.71
N ALA A 187 -2.86 32.47 9.58
CA ALA A 187 -3.54 31.21 9.32
C ALA A 187 -4.44 31.27 8.08
N LEU A 188 -5.18 32.37 7.87
CA LEU A 188 -6.00 32.58 6.67
C LEU A 188 -5.15 32.65 5.40
N SER A 189 -3.97 33.27 5.44
CA SER A 189 -3.03 33.29 4.30
C SER A 189 -2.53 31.88 3.97
N ILE A 190 -2.23 31.07 4.97
CA ILE A 190 -1.82 29.66 4.76
C ILE A 190 -2.98 28.85 4.15
N LEU A 191 -4.21 29.01 4.66
CA LEU A 191 -5.39 28.34 4.09
C LEU A 191 -5.65 28.76 2.63
N GLN A 192 -5.38 30.01 2.27
CA GLN A 192 -5.48 30.49 0.89
C GLN A 192 -4.41 29.88 -0.02
N ALA A 193 -3.16 29.78 0.45
CA ALA A 193 -2.10 29.10 -0.28
C ALA A 193 -2.46 27.62 -0.53
N VAL A 194 -2.97 26.93 0.50
CA VAL A 194 -3.49 25.57 0.39
C VAL A 194 -4.61 25.47 -0.64
N ARG A 195 -5.55 26.42 -0.67
CA ARG A 195 -6.61 26.41 -1.69
C ARG A 195 -6.03 26.56 -3.10
N GLN A 196 -5.09 27.46 -3.31
CA GLN A 196 -4.44 27.67 -4.60
C GLN A 196 -3.69 26.42 -5.07
N ASP A 197 -2.99 25.74 -4.16
CA ASP A 197 -2.30 24.49 -4.47
C ASP A 197 -3.26 23.34 -4.77
N LEU A 198 -4.45 23.30 -4.13
CA LEU A 198 -5.50 22.34 -4.47
C LEU A 198 -6.02 22.59 -5.90
N GLU A 199 -6.34 23.84 -6.22
CA GLU A 199 -6.81 24.24 -7.56
C GLU A 199 -5.76 23.96 -8.64
N ALA A 200 -4.48 24.18 -8.33
CA ALA A 200 -3.36 23.90 -9.23
C ALA A 200 -3.01 22.41 -9.34
N GLY A 201 -3.56 21.55 -8.46
CA GLY A 201 -3.18 20.15 -8.37
C GLY A 201 -1.74 19.95 -7.86
N HIS A 202 -1.19 20.94 -7.17
CA HIS A 202 0.16 20.97 -6.60
C HIS A 202 0.24 20.38 -5.20
N PHE A 203 -0.89 19.98 -4.61
CA PHE A 203 -0.83 19.01 -3.51
C PHE A 203 -0.10 17.80 -4.04
N GLU A 204 1.16 17.66 -3.62
CA GLU A 204 1.95 16.47 -3.86
C GLU A 204 0.99 15.32 -3.62
N GLN A 205 0.74 14.54 -4.67
CA GLN A 205 0.25 13.21 -4.42
C GLN A 205 1.33 12.61 -3.54
N VAL A 206 1.07 12.56 -2.23
CA VAL A 206 1.78 11.69 -1.32
C VAL A 206 1.57 10.34 -1.97
N GLN A 207 2.54 9.93 -2.80
CA GLN A 207 2.68 8.54 -3.14
C GLN A 207 2.65 7.88 -1.77
N PRO A 208 1.71 6.95 -1.52
CA PRO A 208 1.61 6.35 -0.21
C PRO A 208 3.02 5.91 0.15
N GLN A 209 3.60 6.55 1.17
CA GLN A 209 4.90 6.16 1.69
C GLN A 209 4.77 4.66 1.84
N HIS A 210 5.56 3.90 1.07
CA HIS A 210 5.43 2.45 1.06
C HIS A 210 5.56 2.05 2.52
N ASP A 211 4.51 1.46 3.11
CA ASP A 211 4.53 1.10 4.52
C ASP A 211 5.47 -0.12 4.62
N VAL A 212 6.77 0.17 4.70
CA VAL A 212 7.83 -0.84 4.67
C VAL A 212 7.63 -1.77 5.84
N ILE A 213 7.42 -1.22 7.04
CA ILE A 213 7.21 -1.99 8.27
C ILE A 213 5.94 -2.84 8.15
N GLY A 214 4.82 -2.26 7.72
CA GLY A 214 3.56 -2.99 7.54
C GLY A 214 3.67 -4.10 6.48
N THR A 215 4.46 -3.86 5.43
CA THR A 215 4.76 -4.86 4.40
C THR A 215 5.60 -6.00 4.96
N LEU A 216 6.68 -5.70 5.67
CA LEU A 216 7.54 -6.71 6.32
C LEU A 216 6.75 -7.54 7.35
N VAL A 217 5.92 -6.89 8.18
CA VAL A 217 5.01 -7.55 9.13
C VAL A 217 4.08 -8.51 8.40
N MET A 218 3.43 -8.04 7.33
CA MET A 218 2.50 -8.84 6.53
C MET A 218 3.19 -10.05 5.89
N LEU A 219 4.42 -9.87 5.37
CA LEU A 219 5.22 -10.96 4.81
C LEU A 219 5.55 -12.00 5.88
N CYS A 220 6.02 -11.59 7.05
CA CYS A 220 6.36 -12.50 8.16
C CYS A 220 5.13 -13.25 8.70
N GLU A 221 3.99 -12.58 8.84
CA GLU A 221 2.72 -13.18 9.27
C GLU A 221 2.19 -14.24 8.30
N ARG A 222 2.48 -14.08 7.00
CA ARG A 222 2.01 -14.98 5.95
C ARG A 222 3.07 -15.98 5.51
N PHE A 223 4.30 -15.84 5.98
CA PHE A 223 5.43 -16.67 5.56
C PHE A 223 5.13 -18.17 5.69
N ASP A 224 4.68 -18.61 6.87
CA ASP A 224 4.34 -20.02 7.12
C ASP A 224 3.24 -20.56 6.18
N LYS A 225 2.28 -19.70 5.79
CA LYS A 225 1.24 -20.08 4.81
C LYS A 225 1.85 -20.35 3.43
N VAL A 226 2.84 -19.55 3.03
CA VAL A 226 3.57 -19.75 1.76
C VAL A 226 4.37 -21.04 1.83
N VAL A 227 5.12 -21.28 2.91
CA VAL A 227 5.86 -22.54 3.12
C VAL A 227 4.95 -23.76 3.01
N LYS A 228 3.81 -23.75 3.72
CA LYS A 228 2.82 -24.84 3.65
C LYS A 228 2.21 -25.00 2.26
N GLN A 229 2.03 -23.92 1.51
CA GLN A 229 1.50 -23.97 0.15
C GLN A 229 2.51 -24.56 -0.84
N LEU A 230 3.80 -24.25 -0.70
CA LEU A 230 4.87 -24.83 -1.52
C LEU A 230 4.91 -26.36 -1.37
N ARG A 231 4.69 -26.88 -0.15
CA ARG A 231 4.59 -28.33 0.13
C ARG A 231 3.38 -29.00 -0.53
N LYS A 232 2.31 -28.26 -0.84
CA LYS A 232 1.11 -28.78 -1.55
C LYS A 232 1.26 -28.76 -3.07
N ARG A 233 2.43 -29.20 -3.57
CA ARG A 233 2.75 -29.17 -5.00
C ARG A 233 1.98 -30.25 -5.77
N HIS A 234 1.44 -29.89 -6.95
CA HIS A 234 0.73 -30.85 -7.80
C HIS A 234 1.64 -31.98 -8.28
N GLY A 235 1.19 -33.22 -8.12
CA GLY A 235 1.84 -34.42 -8.67
C GLY A 235 3.11 -34.84 -7.94
N ASN A 236 3.20 -34.61 -6.63
CA ASN A 236 4.35 -35.01 -5.77
C ASN A 236 5.72 -34.57 -6.31
N LYS A 237 5.76 -33.42 -6.99
CA LYS A 237 7.03 -32.87 -7.46
C LYS A 237 7.84 -32.33 -6.27
N PRO A 238 9.19 -32.42 -6.30
CA PRO A 238 10.06 -31.81 -5.28
C PRO A 238 9.75 -30.32 -5.10
N THR A 239 9.95 -29.74 -3.92
CA THR A 239 9.76 -28.30 -3.70
C THR A 239 10.89 -27.77 -2.83
N LEU A 240 10.98 -26.45 -2.67
CA LEU A 240 11.80 -25.87 -1.61
C LEU A 240 11.28 -26.40 -0.26
N ASP A 241 12.13 -27.12 0.46
CA ASP A 241 11.90 -27.42 1.87
C ASP A 241 12.65 -26.40 2.72
N VAL A 242 12.02 -25.98 3.81
CA VAL A 242 12.54 -24.91 4.67
C VAL A 242 13.06 -25.56 5.95
N GLU A 243 14.33 -25.98 5.91
CA GLU A 243 14.96 -26.75 6.97
C GLU A 243 15.83 -25.87 7.89
N ASN A 244 16.54 -24.92 7.30
CA ASN A 244 17.50 -24.03 7.97
C ASN A 244 17.26 -22.54 7.66
N GLU A 245 18.13 -21.65 8.18
CA GLU A 245 17.99 -20.20 8.04
C GLU A 245 18.17 -19.72 6.59
N TYR A 246 19.07 -20.32 5.82
CA TYR A 246 19.30 -19.97 4.41
C TYR A 246 18.06 -20.28 3.56
N ASP A 247 17.35 -21.38 3.84
CA ASP A 247 16.10 -21.67 3.12
C ASP A 247 15.00 -20.64 3.44
N VAL A 248 14.99 -20.10 4.66
CA VAL A 248 14.09 -18.99 5.04
C VAL A 248 14.48 -17.72 4.30
N GLN A 249 15.78 -17.41 4.24
CA GLN A 249 16.32 -16.28 3.52
C GLN A 249 15.96 -16.35 2.03
N ASP A 250 16.18 -17.48 1.36
CA ASP A 250 15.87 -17.65 -0.07
C ASP A 250 14.38 -17.39 -0.37
N LEU A 251 13.49 -17.98 0.45
CA LEU A 251 12.06 -17.76 0.27
C LEU A 251 11.66 -16.32 0.62
N LEU A 252 12.20 -15.75 1.69
CA LEU A 252 11.89 -14.37 2.09
C LEU A 252 12.36 -13.39 1.03
N HIS A 253 13.56 -13.57 0.48
CA HIS A 253 14.10 -12.75 -0.59
C HIS A 253 13.17 -12.73 -1.81
N ALA A 254 12.71 -13.91 -2.25
CA ALA A 254 11.75 -14.01 -3.35
C ALA A 254 10.44 -13.26 -3.07
N LEU A 255 9.99 -13.22 -1.81
CA LEU A 255 8.81 -12.46 -1.40
C LEU A 255 9.08 -10.96 -1.32
N LEU A 256 10.26 -10.55 -0.85
CA LEU A 256 10.68 -9.15 -0.79
C LEU A 256 10.77 -8.53 -2.19
N MET A 257 11.28 -9.25 -3.19
CA MET A 257 11.37 -8.78 -4.59
C MET A 257 10.01 -8.43 -5.21
N VAL A 258 8.90 -8.89 -4.63
CA VAL A 258 7.56 -8.51 -5.07
C VAL A 258 7.21 -7.07 -4.67
N HIS A 259 7.86 -6.56 -3.62
CA HIS A 259 7.53 -5.30 -2.96
C HIS A 259 8.63 -4.23 -3.06
N PHE A 260 9.88 -4.63 -3.21
CA PHE A 260 11.05 -3.74 -3.18
C PHE A 260 11.91 -3.95 -4.43
N ASP A 261 12.37 -2.84 -5.02
CA ASP A 261 13.16 -2.84 -6.27
C ASP A 261 14.67 -3.01 -6.00
N ASP A 262 15.23 -2.38 -4.96
CA ASP A 262 16.63 -2.54 -4.51
C ASP A 262 16.68 -3.29 -3.17
N ILE A 263 17.05 -4.57 -3.23
CA ILE A 263 17.32 -5.42 -2.07
C ILE A 263 18.77 -5.84 -2.20
N ARG A 264 19.60 -5.46 -1.23
CA ARG A 264 21.02 -5.84 -1.22
C ARG A 264 21.20 -7.05 -0.34
N PRO A 265 21.42 -8.24 -0.93
CA PRO A 265 21.89 -9.37 -0.16
C PRO A 265 23.36 -9.14 0.25
N GLU A 266 23.71 -9.52 1.46
CA GLU A 266 25.11 -9.71 1.87
C GLU A 266 26.03 -8.46 1.85
N GLU A 267 25.54 -7.29 2.28
CA GLU A 267 26.43 -6.11 2.42
C GLU A 267 27.40 -6.30 3.60
N TRP A 268 28.69 -6.05 3.37
CA TRP A 268 29.70 -6.12 4.42
C TRP A 268 29.57 -4.94 5.38
N THR A 269 29.36 -5.22 6.66
CA THR A 269 29.41 -4.17 7.67
C THR A 269 30.85 -3.81 8.04
N PRO A 270 31.09 -2.59 8.56
CA PRO A 270 32.34 -2.28 9.26
C PRO A 270 32.63 -3.37 10.30
N SER A 271 33.91 -3.75 10.44
CA SER A 271 34.30 -4.84 11.34
C SER A 271 33.94 -4.50 12.79
N TYR A 272 33.08 -5.31 13.42
CA TYR A 272 32.88 -5.28 14.87
C TYR A 272 33.74 -6.38 15.48
N ALA A 273 34.56 -6.04 16.48
CA ALA A 273 35.45 -6.97 17.19
C ALA A 273 36.35 -7.85 16.27
N GLY A 274 36.79 -7.32 15.12
CA GLY A 274 37.66 -8.05 14.18
C GLY A 274 36.94 -9.06 13.29
N THR A 275 35.62 -9.16 13.37
CA THR A 275 34.79 -10.01 12.51
C THR A 275 33.88 -9.16 11.63
N SER A 276 34.02 -9.29 10.31
CA SER A 276 33.04 -8.78 9.36
C SER A 276 31.93 -9.82 9.23
N SER A 277 30.71 -9.49 9.66
CA SER A 277 29.53 -10.31 9.34
C SER A 277 28.80 -9.68 8.16
N ARG A 278 28.02 -10.51 7.47
CA ARG A 278 27.11 -10.08 6.40
C ARG A 278 25.72 -9.96 6.99
N ILE A 279 25.03 -8.87 6.70
CA ILE A 279 23.59 -8.75 6.93
C ILE A 279 22.86 -9.59 5.88
N ASP A 280 21.75 -10.21 6.26
CA ASP A 280 20.97 -11.04 5.32
C ASP A 280 20.38 -10.19 4.19
N PHE A 281 19.67 -9.11 4.54
CA PHE A 281 19.15 -8.15 3.55
C PHE A 281 19.27 -6.70 4.01
N PHE A 282 19.57 -5.81 3.07
CA PHE A 282 19.51 -4.37 3.28
C PHE A 282 18.63 -3.70 2.24
N LEU A 283 17.60 -3.00 2.72
CA LEU A 283 16.72 -2.14 1.93
C LEU A 283 17.25 -0.71 2.03
N GLN A 284 18.26 -0.36 1.22
CA GLN A 284 19.00 0.91 1.37
C GLN A 284 18.09 2.13 1.26
N GLU A 285 17.14 2.13 0.31
CA GLU A 285 16.20 3.25 0.11
C GLU A 285 15.29 3.51 1.33
N HIS A 286 15.26 2.58 2.29
CA HIS A 286 14.41 2.62 3.45
C HIS A 286 15.19 2.64 4.78
N ASP A 287 16.52 2.61 4.75
CA ASP A 287 17.39 2.47 5.92
C ASP A 287 16.99 1.28 6.83
N VAL A 288 16.50 0.19 6.22
CA VAL A 288 16.05 -1.03 6.93
C VAL A 288 16.99 -2.18 6.65
N MET A 289 17.55 -2.76 7.72
CA MET A 289 18.27 -4.02 7.69
C MET A 289 17.36 -5.15 8.17
N ILE A 290 17.43 -6.30 7.52
CA ILE A 290 16.65 -7.48 7.87
C ILE A 290 17.60 -8.60 8.27
N GLU A 291 17.38 -9.17 9.44
CA GLU A 291 18.11 -10.32 9.98
C GLU A 291 17.14 -11.50 10.11
N VAL A 292 17.52 -12.68 9.63
CA VAL A 292 16.67 -13.86 9.60
C VAL A 292 17.26 -14.95 10.47
N LYS A 293 16.43 -15.56 11.33
CA LYS A 293 16.77 -16.77 12.07
C LYS A 293 15.71 -17.84 11.83
N LYS A 294 16.13 -19.10 11.87
CA LYS A 294 15.21 -20.24 11.94
C LYS A 294 15.53 -21.10 13.16
N THR A 295 14.54 -21.33 14.01
CA THR A 295 14.73 -22.22 15.15
C THR A 295 14.86 -23.68 14.70
N ARG A 296 15.55 -24.46 15.52
CA ARG A 296 15.75 -25.90 15.35
C ARG A 296 16.17 -26.54 16.67
N SER A 297 16.33 -27.86 16.67
CA SER A 297 16.67 -28.65 17.87
C SER A 297 17.88 -28.14 18.66
N ASN A 298 18.87 -27.52 18.00
CA ASN A 298 20.06 -26.94 18.62
C ASN A 298 20.09 -25.39 18.62
N LEU A 299 19.03 -24.74 18.16
CA LEU A 299 18.88 -23.29 18.16
C LEU A 299 17.49 -22.93 18.68
N LYS A 300 17.34 -22.96 20.00
CA LYS A 300 16.06 -22.73 20.69
C LYS A 300 16.03 -21.31 21.25
N ASN A 301 15.11 -21.06 22.19
CA ASN A 301 14.89 -19.75 22.79
C ASN A 301 16.17 -19.04 23.25
N ARG A 302 17.03 -19.72 24.03
CA ARG A 302 18.25 -19.09 24.57
C ARG A 302 19.23 -18.78 23.45
N GLU A 303 19.56 -19.76 22.63
CA GLU A 303 20.60 -19.61 21.61
C GLU A 303 20.17 -18.61 20.52
N THR A 304 18.88 -18.58 20.17
CA THR A 304 18.31 -17.56 19.27
C THR A 304 18.42 -16.17 19.88
N GLY A 305 18.10 -16.02 21.17
CA GLY A 305 18.22 -14.74 21.87
C GLY A 305 19.66 -14.24 21.98
N ASP A 306 20.61 -15.14 22.27
CA ASP A 306 22.04 -14.82 22.36
C ASP A 306 22.58 -14.34 21.00
N GLN A 307 22.20 -15.00 19.89
CA GLN A 307 22.57 -14.57 18.55
C GLN A 307 21.96 -13.21 18.18
N LEU A 308 20.66 -13.02 18.41
CA LEU A 308 20.00 -11.75 18.11
C LEU A 308 20.59 -10.59 18.92
N ALA A 309 20.98 -10.82 20.18
CA ALA A 309 21.63 -9.78 20.99
C ALA A 309 22.95 -9.32 20.37
N ILE A 310 23.77 -10.26 19.88
CA ILE A 310 25.03 -9.97 19.19
C ILE A 310 24.77 -9.22 17.89
N ASP A 311 23.78 -9.65 17.10
CA ASP A 311 23.45 -9.02 15.83
C ASP A 311 22.94 -7.58 16.04
N ILE A 312 22.04 -7.36 17.00
CA ILE A 312 21.55 -6.02 17.36
C ILE A 312 22.68 -5.10 17.80
N GLU A 313 23.59 -5.58 18.67
CA GLU A 313 24.74 -4.78 19.09
C GLU A 313 25.64 -4.42 17.91
N ARG A 314 25.93 -5.39 17.04
CA ARG A 314 26.75 -5.19 15.86
C ARG A 314 26.17 -4.11 14.94
N TYR A 315 24.89 -4.23 14.58
CA TYR A 315 24.25 -3.31 13.63
C TYR A 315 23.89 -1.94 14.24
N SER A 316 23.90 -1.80 15.56
CA SER A 316 23.70 -0.49 16.22
C SER A 316 24.78 0.56 15.86
N THR A 317 25.91 0.11 15.33
CA THR A 317 27.01 0.98 14.89
C THR A 317 26.99 1.26 13.38
N HIS A 318 26.05 0.68 12.64
CA HIS A 318 26.01 0.82 11.18
C HIS A 318 25.38 2.16 10.76
N PRO A 319 26.07 2.99 9.95
CA PRO A 319 25.66 4.38 9.68
C PRO A 319 24.33 4.51 8.93
N PHE A 320 23.90 3.45 8.23
CA PHE A 320 22.66 3.42 7.44
C PHE A 320 21.58 2.50 8.03
N CYS A 321 21.75 2.01 9.26
CA CYS A 321 20.74 1.16 9.91
C CYS A 321 19.88 2.01 10.86
N LYS A 322 18.74 2.50 10.38
CA LYS A 322 17.75 3.16 11.25
C LYS A 322 16.82 2.15 11.91
N LEU A 323 16.47 1.10 11.17
CA LEU A 323 15.65 -0.01 11.66
C LEU A 323 16.35 -1.35 11.39
N LEU A 324 16.53 -2.14 12.44
CA LEU A 324 16.85 -3.55 12.35
C LEU A 324 15.57 -4.39 12.55
N PHE A 325 15.16 -5.08 11.50
CA PHE A 325 14.00 -5.96 11.49
C PHE A 325 14.46 -7.43 11.58
N CYS A 326 14.25 -8.06 12.73
CA CYS A 326 14.63 -9.47 12.92
C CYS A 326 13.41 -10.38 12.72
N PHE A 327 13.49 -11.28 11.74
CA PHE A 327 12.49 -12.31 11.53
C PHE A 327 12.97 -13.67 12.04
N VAL A 328 12.27 -14.22 13.03
CA VAL A 328 12.52 -15.57 13.56
C VAL A 328 11.42 -16.51 13.08
N TYR A 329 11.75 -17.43 12.19
CA TYR A 329 10.83 -18.49 11.78
C TYR A 329 10.91 -19.67 12.77
N ASP A 330 9.84 -19.88 13.53
CA ASP A 330 9.71 -20.92 14.56
C ASP A 330 8.54 -21.88 14.28
N PRO A 331 8.59 -22.67 13.18
CA PRO A 331 7.47 -23.53 12.79
C PRO A 331 7.13 -24.62 13.81
N ASP A 332 8.10 -25.02 14.63
CA ASP A 332 7.98 -26.13 15.59
C ASP A 332 7.76 -25.66 17.03
N GLY A 333 7.73 -24.35 17.30
CA GLY A 333 7.43 -23.79 18.62
C GLY A 333 8.55 -23.98 19.66
N TYR A 334 9.82 -23.88 19.25
CA TYR A 334 10.97 -23.91 20.17
C TYR A 334 11.05 -22.70 21.10
N ILE A 335 10.40 -21.58 20.75
CA ILE A 335 10.23 -20.40 21.58
C ILE A 335 8.85 -20.48 22.26
N ALA A 336 8.83 -20.91 23.52
CA ALA A 336 7.58 -21.16 24.26
C ALA A 336 6.71 -19.90 24.51
N ASN A 337 7.32 -18.71 24.59
CA ASN A 337 6.61 -17.44 24.75
C ASN A 337 7.09 -16.43 23.69
N PRO A 338 6.61 -16.53 22.43
CA PRO A 338 7.01 -15.66 21.34
C PRO A 338 6.83 -14.17 21.67
N THR A 339 5.67 -13.79 22.22
CA THR A 339 5.37 -12.39 22.60
C THR A 339 6.35 -11.85 23.66
N GLY A 340 6.66 -12.64 24.69
CA GLY A 340 7.64 -12.26 25.70
C GLY A 340 9.06 -12.17 25.15
N PHE A 341 9.41 -13.05 24.20
CA PHE A 341 10.68 -13.00 23.49
C PHE A 341 10.81 -11.73 22.66
N GLU A 342 9.82 -11.42 21.81
CA GLU A 342 9.77 -10.20 21.00
C GLU A 342 9.90 -8.92 21.86
N ASN A 343 9.14 -8.83 22.95
CA ASN A 343 9.14 -7.67 23.86
C ASN A 343 10.48 -7.50 24.62
N SER A 344 11.29 -8.55 24.71
CA SER A 344 12.63 -8.46 25.29
C SER A 344 13.57 -7.62 24.43
N PHE A 345 13.34 -7.55 23.11
CA PHE A 345 14.18 -6.84 22.16
C PHE A 345 13.53 -5.56 21.60
N ASN A 346 12.20 -5.53 21.46
CA ASN A 346 11.41 -4.42 20.90
C ASN A 346 11.33 -3.23 21.87
N ARG A 347 12.46 -2.61 22.15
CA ARG A 347 12.59 -1.47 23.07
C ARG A 347 13.22 -0.30 22.32
N PRO A 348 12.78 0.95 22.59
CA PRO A 348 13.39 2.13 22.00
C PRO A 348 14.89 2.19 22.35
N ARG A 349 15.73 2.43 21.35
CA ARG A 349 17.15 2.75 21.55
C ARG A 349 17.42 4.11 20.93
N LYS A 350 18.49 4.76 21.38
CA LYS A 350 18.79 6.14 21.00
C LYS A 350 19.02 6.30 19.49
N ASP A 351 19.70 5.31 18.88
CA ASP A 351 20.25 5.43 17.53
C ASP A 351 19.84 4.27 16.60
N LEU A 352 19.06 3.29 17.08
CA LEU A 352 18.60 2.13 16.30
C LEU A 352 17.22 1.64 16.77
N ASP A 353 16.23 1.65 15.89
CA ASP A 353 14.98 0.95 16.13
C ASP A 353 15.14 -0.55 15.87
N VAL A 354 14.56 -1.38 16.74
CA VAL A 354 14.61 -2.83 16.62
C VAL A 354 13.21 -3.39 16.62
N LYS A 355 12.92 -4.24 15.63
CA LYS A 355 11.65 -4.98 15.54
C LYS A 355 11.93 -6.46 15.31
N VAL A 356 11.73 -7.25 16.35
CA VAL A 356 11.77 -8.71 16.34
C VAL A 356 10.35 -9.25 16.17
N MET A 357 10.21 -10.23 15.27
CA MET A 357 8.98 -10.99 15.04
C MET A 357 9.28 -12.48 15.00
N VAL A 358 8.60 -13.26 15.85
CA VAL A 358 8.65 -14.72 15.86
C VAL A 358 7.37 -15.24 15.23
N ARG A 359 7.45 -15.94 14.09
CA ARG A 359 6.25 -16.54 13.45
C ARG A 359 6.51 -18.00 13.05
N PRO A 360 5.47 -18.86 12.98
CA PRO A 360 4.09 -18.61 13.40
C PRO A 360 3.99 -18.39 14.93
N SER A 361 3.04 -17.55 15.35
CA SER A 361 2.80 -17.18 16.76
C SER A 361 1.34 -17.35 17.13
#